data_AF-A0A7S0EL69-F1
#
_entry.id   AF-A0A7S0EL69-F1
#
_cell.length_a   1.000
_cell.length_b   1.000
_cell.length_c   1.000
_cell.angle_alpha   90.00
_cell.angle_beta   90.00
_cell.angle_gamma   90.00
#
_symmetry.space_group_name_H-M   'P 1'
#
loop_
_entity.id
_entity.type
_entity.pdbx_description
1 polymer ?
#
loop_
_entity_poly.entity_id
_entity_poly.type
_entity_poly.pdbx_seq_one_letter_code
_entity_poly.pdbx_strand_id
1 'polypeptide(L)'
;ESFSADGKKFVDNCLKSLTFGPGLPSVLRVLLEVLKVYPELSPSIDMTIEKFVVKKLLNAPATHSSSKKDRSIQMHARVQGIKLISVYLSHCDLENEVAEKLLNHLQHIVHEQGEVSTDRSTSKSDRATLRLVAGSCLLKVAKSMLDLFPPQAFLTLSQLLYDEDT
;
A
#
# COMPACT_ATOMS: atom_id res chain seq x y z
N GLU A 1 -20.12 -21.67 -14.93
CA GLU A 1 -20.61 -20.77 -13.86
C GLU A 1 -19.51 -19.75 -13.58
N SER A 2 -19.83 -18.47 -13.56
CA SER A 2 -18.86 -17.38 -13.72
C SER A 2 -18.12 -17.09 -12.43
N PHE A 3 -16.83 -17.40 -12.41
CA PHE A 3 -15.88 -17.02 -11.35
C PHE A 3 -16.01 -15.53 -10.95
N SER A 4 -16.45 -14.67 -11.87
CA SER A 4 -16.77 -13.26 -11.63
C SER A 4 -17.78 -13.03 -10.48
N ALA A 5 -18.86 -13.80 -10.37
CA ALA A 5 -19.90 -13.57 -9.35
C ALA A 5 -19.46 -14.04 -7.96
N ASP A 6 -18.83 -15.21 -7.88
CA ASP A 6 -18.34 -15.76 -6.61
C ASP A 6 -17.03 -15.12 -6.15
N GLY A 7 -16.18 -14.72 -7.09
CA GLY A 7 -14.99 -13.91 -6.85
C GLY A 7 -15.34 -12.55 -6.26
N LYS A 8 -16.37 -11.87 -6.79
CA LYS A 8 -16.87 -10.62 -6.21
C LYS A 8 -17.38 -10.81 -4.78
N LYS A 9 -18.18 -11.85 -4.51
CA LYS A 9 -18.64 -12.17 -3.14
C LYS A 9 -17.47 -12.45 -2.18
N PHE A 10 -16.44 -13.16 -2.65
CA PHE A 10 -15.23 -13.44 -1.88
C PHE A 10 -14.50 -12.14 -1.52
N VAL A 11 -14.31 -11.24 -2.48
CA VAL A 11 -13.71 -9.92 -2.25
C VAL A 11 -14.56 -9.13 -1.25
N ASP A 12 -15.88 -9.05 -1.44
CA ASP A 12 -16.78 -8.34 -0.51
C ASP A 12 -16.66 -8.85 0.93
N ASN A 13 -16.51 -10.16 1.12
CA ASN A 13 -16.29 -10.75 2.45
C ASN A 13 -14.92 -10.37 3.04
N CYS A 14 -13.87 -10.31 2.21
CA CYS A 14 -12.57 -9.81 2.63
C CYS A 14 -12.66 -8.34 3.03
N LEU A 15 -13.36 -7.51 2.26
CA LEU A 15 -13.54 -6.08 2.53
C LEU A 15 -14.31 -5.83 3.84
N LYS A 16 -15.36 -6.61 4.11
CA LYS A 16 -16.08 -6.57 5.40
C LYS A 16 -15.19 -6.94 6.59
N SER A 17 -14.15 -7.73 6.34
CA SER A 17 -13.19 -8.16 7.35
C SER A 17 -12.04 -7.16 7.59
N LEU A 18 -11.99 -6.05 6.84
CA LEU A 18 -10.99 -4.99 7.01
C LEU A 18 -11.26 -4.16 8.27
N THR A 19 -10.79 -4.68 9.39
CA THR A 19 -10.83 -4.02 10.69
C THR A 19 -9.44 -4.07 11.33
N PHE A 20 -9.11 -3.09 12.17
CA PHE A 20 -7.85 -3.11 12.91
C PHE A 20 -7.82 -4.31 13.85
N GLY A 21 -6.84 -5.19 13.65
CA GLY A 21 -6.72 -6.42 14.41
C GLY A 21 -5.69 -7.39 13.81
N PRO A 22 -5.46 -8.54 14.45
CA PRO A 22 -4.42 -9.49 14.05
C PRO A 22 -4.63 -10.08 12.65
N GLY A 23 -5.88 -10.14 12.17
CA GLY A 23 -6.19 -10.64 10.83
C GLY A 23 -5.89 -9.64 9.70
N LEU A 24 -5.73 -8.34 10.00
CA LEU A 24 -5.66 -7.29 8.99
C LEU A 24 -4.53 -7.50 7.96
N PRO A 25 -3.28 -7.79 8.35
CA PRO A 25 -2.21 -8.02 7.37
C PRO A 25 -2.54 -9.18 6.42
N SER A 26 -3.16 -10.25 6.92
CA SER A 26 -3.53 -11.41 6.12
C SER A 26 -4.63 -11.07 5.12
N VAL A 27 -5.66 -10.33 5.54
CA VAL A 27 -6.75 -9.89 4.65
C VAL A 27 -6.19 -9.00 3.53
N LEU A 28 -5.32 -8.05 3.84
CA LEU A 28 -4.67 -7.19 2.85
C LEU A 28 -3.81 -8.01 1.87
N ARG A 29 -3.10 -9.02 2.37
CA ARG A 29 -2.32 -9.94 1.52
C ARG A 29 -3.21 -10.76 0.59
N VAL A 30 -4.37 -11.24 1.07
CA VAL A 30 -5.32 -11.97 0.23
C VAL A 30 -5.87 -11.07 -0.87
N LEU A 31 -6.31 -9.85 -0.54
CA LEU A 31 -6.78 -8.87 -1.54
C LEU A 31 -5.69 -8.56 -2.58
N LEU A 32 -4.44 -8.47 -2.14
CA LEU A 32 -3.29 -8.27 -3.01
C LEU A 32 -3.13 -9.43 -4.00
N GLU A 33 -3.16 -10.67 -3.54
CA GLU A 33 -3.03 -11.84 -4.43
C GLU A 33 -4.25 -11.98 -5.35
N VAL A 34 -5.45 -11.66 -4.87
CA VAL A 34 -6.66 -11.63 -5.71
C VAL A 34 -6.48 -10.64 -6.85
N LEU A 35 -6.04 -9.40 -6.59
CA LEU A 35 -5.88 -8.38 -7.63
C LEU A 35 -4.79 -8.72 -8.65
N LYS A 36 -3.75 -9.45 -8.26
CA LYS A 36 -2.75 -9.93 -9.23
C LYS A 36 -3.31 -10.94 -10.22
N VAL A 37 -4.21 -11.81 -9.75
CA VAL A 37 -4.75 -12.91 -10.57
C VAL A 37 -6.02 -12.49 -11.31
N TYR A 38 -6.82 -11.63 -10.69
CA TYR A 38 -8.14 -11.19 -11.16
C TYR A 38 -8.27 -9.66 -11.07
N PRO A 39 -7.50 -8.91 -11.88
CA PRO A 39 -7.50 -7.44 -11.84
C PRO A 39 -8.87 -6.84 -12.19
N GLU A 40 -9.73 -7.55 -12.91
CA GLU A 40 -11.10 -7.14 -13.23
C GLU A 40 -12.01 -6.96 -11.99
N LEU A 41 -11.59 -7.48 -10.84
CA LEU A 41 -12.27 -7.26 -9.55
C LEU A 41 -11.89 -5.92 -8.90
N SER A 42 -10.99 -5.13 -9.52
CA SER A 42 -10.55 -3.83 -9.02
C SER A 42 -11.69 -2.92 -8.56
N PRO A 43 -12.82 -2.76 -9.28
CA PRO A 43 -13.86 -1.79 -8.89
C PRO A 43 -14.48 -2.07 -7.53
N SER A 44 -14.39 -3.32 -7.04
CA SER A 44 -14.87 -3.68 -5.70
C SER A 44 -13.93 -3.15 -4.60
N ILE A 45 -12.67 -2.87 -4.92
CA ILE A 45 -11.58 -2.55 -3.99
C ILE A 45 -11.15 -1.07 -4.10
N ASP A 46 -11.46 -0.34 -5.17
CA ASP A 46 -11.08 1.07 -5.38
C ASP A 46 -11.27 1.96 -4.15
N MET A 47 -12.50 1.99 -3.61
CA MET A 47 -12.83 2.80 -2.43
C MET A 47 -12.04 2.36 -1.19
N THR A 48 -11.67 1.08 -1.11
CA THR A 48 -10.89 0.53 -0.01
C THR A 48 -9.45 1.02 -0.05
N ILE A 49 -8.83 1.08 -1.23
CA ILE A 49 -7.47 1.61 -1.38
C ILE A 49 -7.44 3.05 -0.85
N GLU A 50 -8.34 3.92 -1.32
CA GLU A 50 -8.30 5.32 -0.90
C GLU A 50 -8.75 5.54 0.55
N LYS A 51 -9.93 5.00 0.93
CA LYS A 51 -10.55 5.33 2.21
C LYS A 51 -9.95 4.54 3.37
N PHE A 52 -9.54 3.30 3.13
CA PHE A 52 -9.01 2.45 4.18
C PHE A 52 -7.49 2.42 4.16
N VAL A 53 -6.87 2.01 3.05
CA VAL A 53 -5.40 1.84 3.02
C VAL A 53 -4.70 3.17 3.20
N VAL A 54 -4.98 4.15 2.35
CA VAL A 54 -4.31 5.47 2.42
C VAL A 54 -4.78 6.25 3.65
N LYS A 55 -6.07 6.57 3.74
CA LYS A 55 -6.57 7.52 4.75
C LYS A 55 -6.61 6.97 6.17
N LYS A 56 -6.86 5.68 6.38
CA LYS A 56 -6.98 5.09 7.72
C LYS A 56 -5.76 4.33 8.16
N LEU A 57 -5.19 3.46 7.33
CA LEU A 57 -4.14 2.53 7.74
C LEU A 57 -2.75 3.18 7.74
N LEU A 58 -2.35 3.80 6.62
CA LEU A 58 -1.03 4.43 6.51
C LEU A 58 -0.94 5.65 7.44
N ASN A 59 -1.98 6.48 7.45
CA ASN A 59 -2.03 7.73 8.20
C ASN A 59 -2.40 7.58 9.70
N ALA A 60 -2.79 6.39 10.17
CA ALA A 60 -3.10 6.18 11.58
C ALA A 60 -1.87 6.43 12.46
N PRO A 61 -1.99 7.10 13.62
CA PRO A 61 -0.94 7.16 14.64
C PRO A 61 -0.40 5.79 15.04
N ALA A 62 0.93 5.67 15.14
CA ALA A 62 1.59 4.46 15.66
C ALA A 62 1.34 4.25 17.17
N THR A 63 0.90 5.30 17.87
CA THR A 63 0.60 5.31 19.31
C THR A 63 -0.77 4.73 19.67
N HIS A 64 -1.62 4.41 18.69
CA HIS A 64 -2.91 3.75 18.93
C HIS A 64 -2.79 2.35 19.56
N SER A 65 -1.58 1.83 19.67
CA SER A 65 -1.28 0.50 20.16
C SER A 65 -0.47 0.55 21.46
N SER A 66 -1.08 0.03 22.54
CA SER A 66 -0.47 -0.09 23.86
C SER A 66 0.53 -1.25 23.97
N SER A 67 0.47 -2.24 23.06
CA SER A 67 1.32 -3.44 23.10
C SER A 67 2.32 -3.52 21.94
N LYS A 68 3.52 -4.07 22.18
CA LYS A 68 4.51 -4.31 21.12
C LYS A 68 3.96 -5.21 20.00
N LYS A 69 3.12 -6.18 20.35
CA LYS A 69 2.51 -7.13 19.40
C LYS A 69 1.58 -6.40 18.42
N ASP A 70 0.75 -5.51 18.95
CA ASP A 70 -0.22 -4.76 18.14
C ASP A 70 0.50 -3.74 17.24
N ARG A 71 1.61 -3.14 17.69
CA ARG A 71 2.48 -2.30 16.84
C ARG A 71 3.06 -3.09 15.66
N SER A 72 3.56 -4.30 15.91
CA SER A 72 4.07 -5.18 14.85
C SER A 72 2.97 -5.56 13.85
N ILE A 73 1.75 -5.85 14.32
CA ILE A 73 0.59 -6.12 13.45
C ILE A 73 0.27 -4.91 12.58
N GLN A 74 0.21 -3.70 13.16
CA GLN A 74 -0.04 -2.47 12.42
C GLN A 74 1.04 -2.21 11.37
N MET A 75 2.31 -2.41 11.72
CA MET A 75 3.42 -2.26 10.81
C MET A 75 3.33 -3.25 9.63
N HIS A 76 3.07 -4.53 9.92
CA HIS A 76 2.83 -5.53 8.87
C HIS A 76 1.63 -5.17 7.98
N ALA A 77 0.55 -4.64 8.57
CA ALA A 77 -0.61 -4.18 7.80
C ALA A 77 -0.23 -3.02 6.88
N ARG A 78 0.51 -2.01 7.35
CA ARG A 78 1.01 -0.90 6.52
C ARG A 78 1.86 -1.40 5.35
N VAL A 79 2.78 -2.34 5.60
CA VAL A 79 3.59 -2.98 4.55
C VAL A 79 2.71 -3.67 3.50
N GLN A 80 1.69 -4.42 3.91
CA GLN A 80 0.78 -5.06 2.96
C GLN A 80 -0.09 -4.03 2.22
N GLY A 81 -0.49 -2.94 2.89
CA GLY A 81 -1.19 -1.82 2.28
C GLY A 81 -0.39 -1.15 1.16
N ILE A 82 0.90 -0.86 1.39
CA ILE A 82 1.80 -0.31 0.37
C ILE A 82 1.94 -1.26 -0.83
N LYS A 83 2.13 -2.56 -0.56
CA LYS A 83 2.23 -3.57 -1.62
C LYS A 83 0.92 -3.71 -2.41
N LEU A 84 -0.22 -3.57 -1.75
CA LEU A 84 -1.54 -3.61 -2.38
C LEU A 84 -1.72 -2.42 -3.33
N ILE A 85 -1.31 -1.21 -2.93
CA ILE A 85 -1.29 -0.03 -3.82
C ILE A 85 -0.43 -0.31 -5.07
N SER A 86 0.75 -0.90 -4.90
CA SER A 86 1.65 -1.22 -6.02
C SER A 86 1.03 -2.22 -7.00
N VAL A 87 0.36 -3.26 -6.51
CA VAL A 87 -0.33 -4.24 -7.35
C VAL A 87 -1.49 -3.60 -8.09
N TYR A 88 -2.29 -2.82 -7.39
CA TYR A 88 -3.44 -2.11 -7.94
C TYR A 88 -3.01 -1.16 -9.07
N LEU A 89 -1.95 -0.37 -8.86
CA LEU A 89 -1.33 0.42 -9.92
C LEU A 89 -0.88 -0.43 -11.10
N SER A 90 -0.18 -1.53 -10.84
CA SER A 90 0.52 -2.28 -11.91
C SER A 90 -0.37 -3.21 -12.74
N HIS A 91 -1.55 -3.61 -12.24
CA HIS A 91 -2.38 -4.65 -12.86
C HIS A 91 -3.80 -4.19 -13.20
N CYS A 92 -4.30 -3.12 -12.58
CA CYS A 92 -5.66 -2.65 -12.80
C CYS A 92 -5.69 -1.53 -13.85
N ASP A 93 -6.79 -1.44 -14.58
CA ASP A 93 -7.04 -0.33 -15.49
C ASP A 93 -7.58 0.85 -14.68
N LEU A 94 -6.74 1.88 -14.48
CA LEU A 94 -7.01 3.02 -13.61
C LEU A 94 -7.07 4.30 -14.41
N GLU A 95 -7.96 5.20 -13.98
CA GLU A 95 -7.92 6.58 -14.43
C GLU A 95 -6.57 7.22 -14.05
N ASN A 96 -5.99 8.01 -14.96
CA ASN A 96 -4.67 8.62 -14.77
C ASN A 96 -4.57 9.42 -13.45
N GLU A 97 -5.62 10.17 -13.10
CA GLU A 97 -5.65 10.96 -11.86
C GLU A 97 -5.54 10.09 -10.60
N VAL A 98 -6.20 8.91 -10.60
CA VAL A 98 -6.13 7.95 -9.51
C VAL A 98 -4.74 7.34 -9.43
N ALA A 99 -4.18 6.95 -10.58
CA ALA A 99 -2.83 6.39 -10.66
C ALA A 99 -1.78 7.38 -10.16
N GLU A 100 -1.82 8.64 -10.61
CA GLU A 100 -0.91 9.71 -10.18
C GLU A 100 -1.00 9.96 -8.68
N LYS A 101 -2.21 10.04 -8.13
CA LYS A 101 -2.43 10.24 -6.70
C LYS A 101 -1.85 9.10 -5.86
N LEU A 102 -2.07 7.85 -6.26
CA LEU A 102 -1.50 6.69 -5.58
C LEU A 102 0.02 6.61 -5.72
N LEU A 103 0.55 6.98 -6.88
CA LEU A 103 1.98 7.07 -7.11
C LEU A 103 2.62 8.17 -6.25
N ASN A 104 1.95 9.30 -6.10
CA ASN A 104 2.36 10.39 -5.20
C ASN A 104 2.39 9.91 -3.74
N HIS A 105 1.46 9.07 -3.31
CA HIS A 105 1.53 8.46 -1.98
C HIS A 105 2.79 7.61 -1.80
N LEU A 106 3.15 6.77 -2.77
CA LEU A 106 4.38 5.97 -2.68
C LEU A 106 5.65 6.84 -2.67
N GLN A 107 5.70 7.88 -3.51
CA GLN A 107 6.80 8.84 -3.52
C GLN A 107 6.90 9.60 -2.20
N HIS A 108 5.77 10.03 -1.64
CA HIS A 108 5.73 10.78 -0.38
C HIS A 108 6.28 9.96 0.78
N ILE A 109 6.01 8.65 0.85
CA ILE A 109 6.59 7.77 1.87
C ILE A 109 8.12 7.80 1.81
N VAL A 110 8.71 7.74 0.61
CA VAL A 110 10.17 7.80 0.46
C VAL A 110 10.69 9.18 0.83
N HIS A 111 10.05 10.24 0.33
CA HIS A 111 10.43 11.63 0.57
C HIS A 111 10.41 12.02 2.05
N GLU A 112 9.36 11.61 2.78
CA GLU A 112 9.21 11.84 4.23
C GLU A 112 10.04 10.88 5.09
N GLN A 113 11.01 10.24 4.45
CA GLN A 113 11.94 9.33 5.08
C GLN A 113 11.21 8.18 5.81
N GLY A 114 10.13 7.65 5.24
CA GLY A 114 9.33 6.54 5.77
C GLY A 114 8.28 6.95 6.80
N GLU A 115 8.12 8.25 7.05
CA GLU A 115 7.04 8.74 7.90
C GLU A 115 5.71 8.65 7.14
N VAL A 116 4.72 8.04 7.78
CA VAL A 116 3.38 7.84 7.21
C VAL A 116 2.27 8.31 8.13
N SER A 117 2.57 8.46 9.42
CA SER A 117 1.58 8.87 10.42
C SER A 117 1.46 10.39 10.41
N THR A 118 0.23 10.92 10.49
CA THR A 118 0.00 12.38 10.45
C THR A 118 0.60 13.11 11.66
N ASP A 119 0.81 12.41 12.77
CA ASP A 119 1.37 12.94 14.02
C ASP A 119 2.89 12.72 14.14
N ARG A 120 3.54 12.25 13.06
CA ARG A 120 4.97 11.90 13.03
C ARG A 120 5.40 10.87 14.09
N SER A 121 4.50 9.95 14.45
CA SER A 121 4.75 8.92 15.46
C SER A 121 5.42 7.65 14.93
N THR A 122 5.75 7.57 13.63
CA THR A 122 6.35 6.35 13.07
C THR A 122 7.76 6.14 13.63
N SER A 123 8.02 4.95 14.19
CA SER A 123 9.31 4.65 14.81
C SER A 123 10.44 4.60 13.79
N LYS A 124 11.68 4.92 14.19
CA LYS A 124 12.85 4.92 13.27
C LYS A 124 13.02 3.57 12.55
N SER A 125 12.87 2.44 13.27
CA SER A 125 12.97 1.10 12.70
C SER A 125 11.87 0.80 11.68
N ASP A 126 10.66 1.29 11.90
CA ASP A 126 9.55 1.10 10.98
C ASP A 126 9.73 1.98 9.73
N ARG A 127 10.21 3.21 9.90
CA ARG A 127 10.46 4.16 8.80
C ARG A 127 11.39 3.58 7.74
N ALA A 128 12.53 3.00 8.15
CA ALA A 128 13.46 2.37 7.20
C ALA A 128 12.80 1.25 6.40
N THR A 129 12.03 0.39 7.06
CA THR A 129 11.27 -0.69 6.40
C THR A 129 10.21 -0.13 5.44
N LEU A 130 9.48 0.91 5.84
CA LEU A 130 8.47 1.56 4.99
C LEU A 130 9.09 2.22 3.76
N ARG A 131 10.24 2.90 3.90
CA ARG A 131 11.01 3.45 2.76
C ARG A 131 11.42 2.35 1.80
N LEU A 132 12.04 1.30 2.30
CA LEU A 132 12.49 0.17 1.48
C LEU A 132 11.32 -0.47 0.71
N VAL A 133 10.20 -0.68 1.39
CA VAL A 133 8.99 -1.27 0.79
C VAL A 133 8.39 -0.33 -0.26
N ALA A 134 8.25 0.97 0.04
CA ALA A 134 7.72 1.96 -0.90
C ALA A 134 8.62 2.12 -2.14
N GLY A 135 9.93 2.21 -1.95
CA GLY A 135 10.91 2.24 -3.05
C GLY A 135 10.87 0.99 -3.92
N SER A 136 10.83 -0.19 -3.31
CA SER A 136 10.67 -1.45 -4.03
C SER A 136 9.36 -1.51 -4.83
N CYS A 137 8.29 -0.93 -4.29
CA CYS A 137 6.99 -0.84 -4.96
C CYS A 137 7.03 0.16 -6.13
N LEU A 138 7.64 1.33 -5.96
CA LEU A 138 7.88 2.30 -7.03
C LEU A 138 8.63 1.68 -8.21
N LEU A 139 9.69 0.90 -7.94
CA LEU A 139 10.44 0.18 -8.99
C LEU A 139 9.57 -0.85 -9.73
N LYS A 140 8.64 -1.52 -9.05
CA LYS A 140 7.72 -2.48 -9.67
C LYS A 140 6.67 -1.78 -10.54
N VAL A 141 6.13 -0.66 -10.06
CA VAL A 141 5.19 0.16 -10.83
C VAL A 141 5.88 0.73 -12.07
N ALA A 142 7.10 1.26 -11.94
CA ALA A 142 7.87 1.78 -13.07
C ALA A 142 8.08 0.75 -14.19
N LYS A 143 8.27 -0.52 -13.84
CA LYS A 143 8.38 -1.61 -14.83
C LYS A 143 7.08 -1.91 -15.57
N SER A 144 5.94 -1.62 -14.95
CA SER A 144 4.62 -1.98 -15.47
C SER A 144 3.93 -0.79 -16.16
N MET A 145 4.26 0.44 -15.76
CA MET A 145 3.63 1.69 -16.21
C MET A 145 4.70 2.74 -16.54
N LEU A 146 5.69 2.38 -17.36
CA LEU A 146 6.84 3.25 -17.64
C LEU A 146 6.41 4.61 -18.21
N ASP A 147 5.39 4.63 -19.07
CA ASP A 147 4.90 5.84 -19.75
C ASP A 147 4.22 6.84 -18.81
N LEU A 148 3.71 6.35 -17.67
CA LEU A 148 3.03 7.16 -16.65
C LEU A 148 3.94 7.45 -15.45
N PHE A 149 5.19 6.99 -15.48
CA PHE A 149 6.12 7.16 -14.38
C PHE A 149 6.85 8.51 -14.50
N PRO A 150 6.54 9.50 -13.64
CA PRO A 150 7.08 10.84 -13.80
C PRO A 150 8.59 10.87 -13.49
N PRO A 151 9.38 11.75 -14.13
CA PRO A 151 10.80 11.93 -13.81
C PRO A 151 11.07 12.14 -12.31
N GLN A 152 10.16 12.81 -11.60
CA GLN A 152 10.25 13.03 -10.16
C GLN A 152 10.27 11.73 -9.34
N ALA A 153 9.58 10.68 -9.80
CA ALA A 153 9.57 9.40 -9.13
C ALA A 153 10.93 8.67 -9.27
N PHE A 154 11.65 8.86 -10.38
CA PHE A 154 13.03 8.38 -10.53
C PHE A 154 14.01 9.12 -9.62
N LEU A 155 13.87 10.45 -9.47
CA LEU A 155 14.65 11.23 -8.51
C LEU A 155 14.38 10.80 -7.06
N THR A 156 13.15 10.40 -6.76
CA THR A 156 12.79 9.90 -5.43
C THR A 156 13.47 8.54 -5.16
N LEU A 157 13.58 7.68 -6.17
CA LEU A 157 14.28 6.39 -6.06
C LEU A 157 15.79 6.55 -5.86
N SER A 158 16.42 7.58 -6.44
CA SER A 158 17.87 7.79 -6.27
C SER A 158 18.25 8.15 -4.83
N GLN A 159 17.33 8.73 -4.06
CA GLN A 159 17.54 9.01 -2.63
C GLN A 159 17.77 7.74 -1.82
N LEU A 160 17.17 6.61 -2.22
CA LEU A 160 17.33 5.33 -1.53
C LEU A 160 18.71 4.68 -1.74
N LEU A 161 19.46 5.11 -2.76
CA LEU A 161 20.83 4.60 -2.99
C LEU A 161 21.81 5.11 -1.93
N TYR A 162 21.45 6.19 -1.24
CA TYR A 162 22.24 6.84 -0.19
C TYR A 162 21.51 6.82 1.16
N ASP A 163 20.64 5.84 1.37
CA ASP A 163 19.87 5.71 2.62
C ASP A 163 20.81 5.46 3.82
N GLU A 164 20.49 6.05 4.97
CA GLU A 164 21.34 6.03 6.17
C GLU A 164 21.37 4.66 6.87
N ASP A 165 20.34 3.82 6.67
CA ASP A 165 20.34 2.43 7.17
C ASP A 165 21.07 1.54 6.15
N THR A 166 22.37 1.34 6.38
CA THR A 166 23.22 0.38 5.65
C THR A 166 23.30 -0.96 6.36
#